data_AF-A0A2V8Z443-F1
#
_entry.id   AF-A0A2V8Z443-F1
#
_cell.length_a   1.000
_cell.length_b   1.000
_cell.length_c   1.000
_cell.angle_alpha   90.00
_cell.angle_beta   90.00
_cell.angle_gamma   90.00
#
_symmetry.space_group_name_H-M   'P 1'
#
loop_
_entity.id
_entity.type
_entity.pdbx_description
1 polymer ?
#
loop_
_entity_poly.entity_id
_entity_poly.type
_entity_poly.pdbx_seq_one_letter_code
_entity_poly.pdbx_strand_id
1 'polypeptide(L)'
;MGHSLGPPGRGPSGSFYHTVSGTHFSVRSSPGHMTQRMERDGLASQYSIAYSVGSGAHAVSYLIEVGNHLFESPLSYYAQFGWGISPGYENLKAPDFYRAVRPQCLFCHVGEALPIPGTLNAYRNPAFAAEAITCERCHGPTTAHLRNPVPGSIINPANLAPRARDSVCEQCHLGGEVPVPNPGKQVS
;
A
#
# COMPACT_ATOMS: atom_id res chain seq x y z
N MET A 1 12.11 5.03 3.28
CA MET A 1 10.92 5.35 2.46
C MET A 1 10.87 4.60 1.12
N GLY A 2 11.99 4.22 0.49
CA GLY A 2 12.02 3.51 -0.81
C GLY A 2 11.52 2.05 -0.84
N HIS A 3 10.84 1.60 0.21
CA HIS A 3 10.27 0.24 0.32
C HIS A 3 8.78 0.30 0.66
N SER A 4 8.08 1.34 0.19
CA SER A 4 6.66 1.58 0.50
C SER A 4 5.70 0.60 -0.19
N LEU A 5 6.06 0.17 -1.41
CA LEU A 5 5.51 -0.97 -2.14
C LEU A 5 6.69 -1.82 -2.62
N GLY A 6 6.43 -3.07 -2.96
CA GLY A 6 7.38 -3.88 -3.70
C GLY A 6 6.79 -5.23 -4.12
N PRO A 7 7.63 -6.09 -4.71
CA PRO A 7 7.22 -7.42 -5.15
C PRO A 7 6.76 -8.27 -3.97
N PRO A 8 6.02 -9.37 -4.24
CA PRO A 8 5.63 -10.32 -3.22
C PRO A 8 6.86 -11.00 -2.59
N GLY A 9 6.68 -11.53 -1.38
CA GLY A 9 7.74 -12.25 -0.65
C GLY A 9 8.32 -11.51 0.55
N ARG A 10 7.76 -10.35 0.93
CA ARG A 10 8.10 -9.72 2.22
C ARG A 10 7.30 -10.34 3.36
N GLY A 11 7.94 -11.19 4.15
CA GLY A 11 7.33 -11.86 5.30
C GLY A 11 7.58 -13.38 5.27
N PRO A 12 7.67 -14.03 6.43
CA PRO A 12 7.94 -15.46 6.53
C PRO A 12 6.72 -16.30 6.15
N SER A 13 6.93 -17.54 5.69
CA SER A 13 5.81 -18.50 5.64
C SER A 13 5.23 -18.69 7.05
N GLY A 14 3.92 -18.94 7.16
CA GLY A 14 3.27 -19.09 8.46
C GLY A 14 1.77 -19.29 8.36
N SER A 15 1.08 -19.23 9.50
CA SER A 15 -0.37 -19.36 9.58
C SER A 15 -0.97 -18.46 10.65
N PHE A 16 -2.27 -18.25 10.54
CA PHE A 16 -3.06 -17.48 11.50
C PHE A 16 -4.47 -18.04 11.57
N TYR A 17 -5.04 -18.15 12.77
CA TYR A 17 -6.42 -18.60 12.96
C TYR A 17 -7.29 -17.44 13.44
N HIS A 18 -8.28 -17.08 12.64
CA HIS A 18 -9.19 -15.99 12.96
C HIS A 18 -10.43 -16.52 13.69
N THR A 19 -10.39 -16.47 15.02
CA THR A 19 -11.39 -17.05 15.93
C THR A 19 -12.82 -16.60 15.65
N VAL A 20 -13.04 -15.35 15.24
CA VAL A 20 -14.38 -14.79 14.95
C VAL A 20 -15.05 -15.49 13.76
N SER A 21 -14.26 -15.86 12.74
CA SER A 21 -14.77 -16.45 11.50
C SER A 21 -14.56 -17.96 11.40
N GLY A 22 -13.74 -18.55 12.28
CA GLY A 22 -13.25 -19.91 12.12
C GLY A 22 -12.31 -20.13 10.93
N THR A 23 -11.83 -19.07 10.28
CA THR A 23 -10.96 -19.18 9.10
C THR A 23 -9.52 -19.46 9.52
N HIS A 24 -8.93 -20.52 8.97
CA HIS A 24 -7.50 -20.80 9.04
C HIS A 24 -6.79 -20.24 7.81
N PHE A 25 -5.90 -19.28 8.03
CA PHE A 25 -5.05 -18.70 7.01
C PHE A 25 -3.69 -19.37 7.03
N SER A 26 -3.12 -19.62 5.86
CA SER A 26 -1.71 -19.97 5.74
C SER A 26 -1.07 -19.22 4.58
N VAL A 27 0.20 -18.89 4.77
CA VAL A 27 1.01 -18.15 3.81
C VAL A 27 2.24 -18.96 3.47
N ARG A 28 2.52 -19.10 2.18
CA ARG A 28 3.80 -19.60 1.67
C ARG A 28 4.52 -18.45 1.00
N SER A 29 5.77 -18.25 1.39
CA SER A 29 6.62 -17.15 0.92
C SER A 29 7.96 -17.70 0.45
N SER A 30 8.36 -17.29 -0.74
CA SER A 30 9.67 -17.53 -1.34
C SER A 30 10.14 -16.25 -2.06
N PRO A 31 11.42 -16.15 -2.47
CA PRO A 31 11.90 -14.97 -3.18
C PRO A 31 11.05 -14.67 -4.44
N GLY A 32 10.39 -13.52 -4.45
CA GLY A 32 9.57 -13.07 -5.59
C GLY A 32 8.22 -13.78 -5.75
N HIS A 33 7.83 -14.67 -4.83
CA HIS A 33 6.53 -15.33 -4.88
C HIS A 33 5.93 -15.53 -3.50
N MET A 34 4.64 -15.28 -3.39
CA MET A 34 3.92 -15.47 -2.15
C MET A 34 2.47 -15.87 -2.46
N THR A 35 1.96 -16.85 -1.71
CA THR A 35 0.56 -17.28 -1.80
C THR A 35 -0.08 -17.24 -0.42
N GLN A 36 -1.36 -16.89 -0.41
CA GLN A 36 -2.22 -16.98 0.76
C GLN A 36 -3.32 -18.00 0.50
N ARG A 37 -3.48 -18.93 1.43
CA ARG A 37 -4.56 -19.91 1.47
C ARG A 37 -5.49 -19.61 2.63
N MET A 38 -6.79 -19.74 2.41
CA MET A 38 -7.84 -19.58 3.42
C MET A 38 -8.69 -20.85 3.44
N GLU A 39 -8.94 -21.38 4.63
CA GLU A 39 -9.74 -22.58 4.84
C GLU A 39 -10.81 -22.31 5.91
N ARG A 40 -12.07 -22.59 5.59
CA ARG A 40 -13.24 -22.39 6.46
C ARG A 40 -14.34 -23.36 6.04
N ASP A 41 -14.98 -24.03 7.00
CA ASP A 41 -16.09 -24.97 6.78
C ASP A 41 -15.78 -26.08 5.74
N GLY A 42 -14.53 -26.56 5.72
CA GLY A 42 -14.06 -27.58 4.77
C GLY A 42 -13.83 -27.08 3.33
N LEU A 43 -14.09 -25.79 3.05
CA LEU A 43 -13.78 -25.15 1.80
C LEU A 43 -12.43 -24.45 1.88
N ALA A 44 -11.69 -24.47 0.79
CA ALA A 44 -10.41 -23.79 0.71
C ALA A 44 -10.24 -22.99 -0.59
N SER A 45 -9.60 -21.83 -0.45
CA SER A 45 -9.21 -20.97 -1.56
C SER A 45 -7.73 -20.61 -1.43
N GLN A 46 -7.08 -20.30 -2.54
CA GLN A 46 -5.68 -19.88 -2.57
C GLN A 46 -5.49 -18.78 -3.62
N TYR A 47 -4.76 -17.74 -3.24
CA TYR A 47 -4.51 -16.57 -4.07
C TYR A 47 -3.02 -16.25 -4.10
N SER A 48 -2.51 -15.85 -5.26
CA SER A 48 -1.17 -15.30 -5.42
C SER A 48 -1.16 -13.85 -5.00
N ILE A 49 -0.23 -13.48 -4.12
CA ILE A 49 0.01 -12.08 -3.75
C ILE A 49 0.75 -11.40 -4.90
N ALA A 50 0.24 -10.25 -5.33
CA ALA A 50 0.83 -9.42 -6.37
C ALA A 50 1.80 -8.38 -5.79
N TYR A 51 1.49 -7.82 -4.61
CA TYR A 51 2.30 -6.75 -4.01
C TYR A 51 2.40 -6.86 -2.50
N SER A 52 3.52 -6.37 -1.95
CA SER A 52 3.70 -6.10 -0.52
C SER A 52 3.69 -4.59 -0.27
N VAL A 53 2.84 -4.14 0.64
CA VAL A 53 2.60 -2.74 0.98
C VAL A 53 3.10 -2.45 2.38
N GLY A 54 3.86 -1.38 2.54
CA GLY A 54 4.44 -0.94 3.81
C GLY A 54 5.93 -1.22 3.91
N SER A 55 6.61 -0.41 4.73
CA SER A 55 8.06 -0.52 4.96
C SER A 55 8.48 -1.72 5.80
N GLY A 56 7.52 -2.40 6.45
CA GLY A 56 7.77 -3.49 7.40
C GLY A 56 8.23 -3.04 8.79
N ALA A 57 8.37 -1.74 9.04
CA ALA A 57 8.75 -1.22 10.36
C ALA A 57 7.68 -1.49 11.43
N HIS A 58 6.40 -1.45 11.03
CA HIS A 58 5.26 -1.81 11.89
C HIS A 58 4.53 -3.03 11.34
N ALA A 59 4.15 -2.96 10.06
CA ALA A 59 3.47 -4.05 9.38
C ALA A 59 3.78 -4.04 7.87
N VAL A 60 3.50 -5.18 7.25
CA VAL A 60 3.39 -5.36 5.80
C VAL A 60 1.98 -5.89 5.52
N SER A 61 1.23 -5.18 4.69
CA SER A 61 -0.04 -5.66 4.12
C SER A 61 0.21 -6.19 2.71
N TYR A 62 -0.73 -6.97 2.18
CA TYR A 62 -0.56 -7.64 0.90
C TYR A 62 -1.73 -7.36 -0.02
N LEU A 63 -1.45 -7.26 -1.32
CA LEU A 63 -2.48 -7.07 -2.34
C LEU A 63 -2.51 -8.26 -3.28
N ILE A 64 -3.70 -8.62 -3.75
CA ILE A 64 -3.89 -9.48 -4.92
C ILE A 64 -4.37 -8.64 -6.09
N GLU A 65 -4.17 -9.17 -7.28
CA GLU A 65 -4.71 -8.62 -8.52
C GLU A 65 -5.67 -9.63 -9.15
N VAL A 66 -6.90 -9.21 -9.43
CA VAL A 66 -7.90 -10.01 -10.14
C VAL A 66 -8.37 -9.24 -11.38
N GLY A 67 -7.97 -9.72 -12.55
CA GLY A 67 -8.09 -8.95 -13.78
C GLY A 67 -7.22 -7.71 -13.69
N ASN A 68 -7.84 -6.54 -13.71
CA ASN A 68 -7.18 -5.24 -13.53
C ASN A 68 -7.49 -4.59 -12.16
N HIS A 69 -8.06 -5.34 -11.21
CA HIS A 69 -8.51 -4.82 -9.93
C HIS A 69 -7.60 -5.26 -8.78
N LEU A 70 -7.25 -4.32 -7.91
CA LEU A 70 -6.44 -4.59 -6.71
C LEU A 70 -7.31 -4.74 -5.46
N PHE A 71 -7.04 -5.78 -4.67
CA PHE A 71 -7.74 -6.06 -3.41
C PHE A 71 -6.75 -6.29 -2.27
N GLU A 72 -7.07 -5.73 -1.10
CA GLU A 72 -6.30 -5.91 0.13
C GLU A 72 -6.56 -7.29 0.73
N SER A 73 -5.48 -7.96 1.09
CA SER A 73 -5.53 -9.23 1.82
C SER A 73 -6.17 -9.08 3.19
N PRO A 74 -6.96 -10.06 3.66
CA PRO A 74 -7.41 -10.12 5.05
C PRO A 74 -6.28 -10.40 6.06
N LEU A 75 -5.05 -10.68 5.61
CA LEU A 75 -3.92 -10.98 6.47
C LEU A 75 -2.76 -9.99 6.24
N SER A 76 -2.15 -9.55 7.34
CA SER A 76 -0.93 -8.73 7.35
C SER A 76 0.12 -9.38 8.25
N TYR A 77 1.39 -9.05 7.99
CA TYR A 77 2.50 -9.43 8.87
C TYR A 77 2.92 -8.22 9.71
N TYR A 78 2.85 -8.36 11.03
CA TYR A 78 3.24 -7.33 11.98
C TYR A 78 4.61 -7.65 12.56
N ALA A 79 5.51 -6.66 12.60
CA ALA A 79 6.88 -6.86 13.04
C ALA A 79 6.97 -7.35 14.50
N GLN A 80 6.02 -6.94 15.34
CA GLN A 80 6.03 -7.21 16.78
C GLN A 80 5.39 -8.55 17.15
N PHE A 81 4.37 -9.01 16.42
CA PHE A 81 3.57 -10.19 16.81
C PHE A 81 3.28 -11.17 15.67
N GLY A 82 3.89 -10.97 14.50
CA GLY A 82 3.81 -11.88 13.37
C GLY A 82 2.49 -11.78 12.59
N TRP A 83 1.99 -12.91 12.11
CA TRP A 83 0.78 -12.98 11.29
C TRP A 83 -0.46 -12.56 12.09
N GLY A 84 -1.26 -11.67 11.51
CA GLY A 84 -2.51 -11.21 12.10
C GLY A 84 -3.50 -10.76 11.05
N ILE A 85 -4.76 -10.59 11.47
CA ILE A 85 -5.81 -10.06 10.59
C ILE A 85 -5.48 -8.60 10.22
N SER A 86 -5.70 -8.23 8.96
CA SER A 86 -5.52 -6.85 8.50
C SER A 86 -6.59 -5.93 9.09
N PRO A 87 -6.28 -4.64 9.30
CA PRO A 87 -7.24 -3.71 9.87
C PRO A 87 -8.55 -3.61 9.06
N GLY A 88 -9.69 -3.66 9.74
CA GLY A 88 -11.01 -3.65 9.13
C GLY A 88 -11.59 -5.03 8.80
N TYR A 89 -10.87 -6.12 9.08
CA TYR A 89 -11.35 -7.50 8.94
C TYR A 89 -11.68 -8.19 10.28
N GLU A 90 -11.38 -7.56 11.42
CA GLU A 90 -11.39 -8.14 12.77
C GLU A 90 -12.73 -8.76 13.16
N ASN A 91 -13.83 -8.13 12.74
CA ASN A 91 -15.18 -8.54 13.12
C ASN A 91 -15.93 -9.27 11.99
N LEU A 92 -15.27 -9.54 10.87
CA LEU A 92 -15.90 -10.21 9.74
C LEU A 92 -16.02 -11.71 10.01
N LYS A 93 -17.25 -12.23 9.88
CA LYS A 93 -17.55 -13.67 10.00
C LYS A 93 -17.11 -14.48 8.78
N ALA A 94 -16.89 -13.81 7.65
CA ALA A 94 -16.42 -14.41 6.40
C ALA A 94 -15.39 -13.48 5.74
N PRO A 95 -14.18 -13.34 6.31
CA PRO A 95 -13.11 -12.57 5.68
C PRO A 95 -12.71 -13.22 4.34
N ASP A 96 -12.49 -12.37 3.34
CA ASP A 96 -12.07 -12.69 1.98
C ASP A 96 -11.53 -11.40 1.33
N PHE A 97 -11.10 -11.43 0.07
CA PHE A 97 -10.54 -10.28 -0.66
C PHE A 97 -11.61 -9.27 -1.14
N TYR A 98 -12.43 -8.74 -0.22
CA TYR A 98 -13.51 -7.79 -0.53
C TYR A 98 -13.09 -6.32 -0.47
N ARG A 99 -11.96 -6.00 0.16
CA ARG A 99 -11.49 -4.61 0.30
C ARG A 99 -10.79 -4.14 -0.97
N ALA A 100 -11.54 -3.41 -1.79
CA ALA A 100 -11.04 -2.72 -2.97
C ALA A 100 -9.95 -1.70 -2.61
N VAL A 101 -8.76 -1.82 -3.21
CA VAL A 101 -7.65 -0.89 -3.02
C VAL A 101 -7.86 0.34 -3.89
N ARG A 102 -8.25 1.45 -3.27
CA ARG A 102 -8.51 2.71 -3.98
C ARG A 102 -7.22 3.53 -4.13
N PRO A 103 -7.17 4.51 -5.05
CA PRO A 103 -6.01 5.39 -5.21
C PRO A 103 -5.56 6.06 -3.91
N GLN A 104 -6.51 6.41 -3.04
CA GLN A 104 -6.22 7.03 -1.74
C GLN A 104 -5.40 6.13 -0.82
N CYS A 105 -5.57 4.81 -0.90
CA CYS A 105 -4.75 3.85 -0.15
C CYS A 105 -3.31 3.82 -0.68
N LEU A 106 -3.12 4.08 -1.97
CA LEU A 106 -1.84 3.98 -2.66
C LEU A 106 -1.06 5.30 -2.60
N PHE A 107 -1.72 6.44 -2.40
CA PHE A 107 -1.09 7.76 -2.36
C PHE A 107 0.16 7.83 -1.46
N CYS A 108 0.08 7.25 -0.25
CA CYS A 108 1.19 7.24 0.70
C CYS A 108 2.20 6.10 0.48
N HIS A 109 1.83 5.11 -0.34
CA HIS A 109 2.55 3.85 -0.47
C HIS A 109 3.22 3.66 -1.83
N VAL A 110 2.88 4.46 -2.83
CA VAL A 110 3.42 4.34 -4.19
C VAL A 110 3.87 5.67 -4.76
N GLY A 111 4.83 5.62 -5.68
CA GLY A 111 5.27 6.79 -6.41
C GLY A 111 4.19 7.34 -7.32
N GLU A 112 3.63 6.46 -8.15
CA GLU A 112 2.58 6.78 -9.10
C GLU A 112 1.73 5.54 -9.43
N ALA A 113 0.45 5.58 -9.04
CA ALA A 113 -0.57 4.61 -9.46
C ALA A 113 -1.20 5.05 -10.78
N LEU A 114 -1.66 4.08 -11.57
CA LEU A 114 -2.30 4.30 -12.88
C LEU A 114 -3.77 3.88 -12.85
N PRO A 115 -4.65 4.56 -12.08
CA PRO A 115 -6.06 4.18 -11.99
C PRO A 115 -6.79 4.37 -13.33
N ILE A 116 -7.76 3.50 -13.59
CA ILE A 116 -8.69 3.65 -14.72
C ILE A 116 -9.82 4.59 -14.29
N PRO A 117 -10.04 5.72 -14.98
CA PRO A 117 -11.09 6.67 -14.62
C PRO A 117 -12.48 6.04 -14.52
N GLY A 118 -13.26 6.45 -13.53
CA GLY A 118 -14.62 5.94 -13.30
C GLY A 118 -14.68 4.56 -12.63
N THR A 119 -13.56 4.01 -12.17
CA THR A 119 -13.52 2.72 -11.47
C THR A 119 -13.10 2.90 -9.99
N LEU A 120 -13.45 1.93 -9.15
CA LEU A 120 -13.15 1.97 -7.72
C LEU A 120 -11.69 1.61 -7.41
N ASN A 121 -11.19 0.56 -8.06
CA ASN A 121 -9.91 -0.07 -7.79
C ASN A 121 -9.32 -0.75 -9.03
N ALA A 122 -9.72 -0.31 -10.23
CA ALA A 122 -9.15 -0.83 -11.46
C ALA A 122 -7.97 0.04 -11.89
N TYR A 123 -6.89 -0.60 -12.32
CA TYR A 123 -5.64 0.05 -12.73
C TYR A 123 -5.23 -0.41 -14.13
N ARG A 124 -4.36 0.36 -14.77
CA ARG A 124 -3.74 -0.06 -16.04
C ARG A 124 -2.83 -1.28 -15.78
N ASN A 125 -2.31 -1.86 -16.86
CA ASN A 125 -1.27 -2.88 -16.77
C ASN A 125 0.02 -2.32 -17.41
N PRO A 126 1.08 -2.04 -16.64
CA PRO A 126 1.21 -2.25 -15.19
C PRO A 126 0.35 -1.27 -14.36
N ALA A 127 0.03 -1.64 -13.10
CA ALA A 127 -0.79 -0.83 -12.20
C ALA A 127 -0.08 0.43 -11.68
N PHE A 128 1.26 0.42 -11.71
CA PHE A 128 2.12 1.47 -11.17
C PHE A 128 3.14 1.91 -12.22
N ALA A 129 3.27 3.22 -12.43
CA ALA A 129 4.42 3.78 -13.16
C ALA A 129 5.64 3.86 -12.24
N ALA A 130 5.43 4.02 -10.94
CA ALA A 130 6.46 3.96 -9.90
C ALA A 130 5.92 3.27 -8.64
N GLU A 131 6.46 2.09 -8.33
CA GLU A 131 6.04 1.31 -7.15
C GLU A 131 6.46 1.99 -5.84
N ALA A 132 7.69 2.52 -5.75
CA ALA A 132 8.17 3.20 -4.55
C ALA A 132 7.95 4.72 -4.58
N ILE A 133 7.86 5.35 -3.40
CA ILE A 133 7.84 6.82 -3.29
C ILE A 133 9.04 7.43 -4.04
N THR A 134 8.73 8.32 -4.99
CA THR A 134 9.73 8.97 -5.85
C THR A 134 10.39 10.17 -5.17
N CYS A 135 11.55 10.59 -5.70
CA CYS A 135 12.25 11.80 -5.26
C CYS A 135 11.33 13.04 -5.31
N GLU A 136 10.52 13.13 -6.38
CA GLU A 136 9.64 14.26 -6.65
C GLU A 136 8.55 14.43 -5.59
N ARG A 137 8.21 13.37 -4.83
CA ARG A 137 7.26 13.44 -3.72
C ARG A 137 7.70 14.41 -2.62
N CYS A 138 9.02 14.55 -2.42
CA CYS A 138 9.60 15.45 -1.43
C CYS A 138 10.25 16.69 -2.07
N HIS A 139 10.83 16.52 -3.25
CA HIS A 139 11.64 17.54 -3.92
C HIS A 139 10.88 18.34 -4.99
N GLY A 140 9.61 18.00 -5.24
CA GLY A 140 8.79 18.60 -6.28
C GLY A 140 9.21 18.17 -7.70
N PRO A 141 8.56 18.74 -8.74
CA PRO A 141 8.83 18.37 -10.13
C PRO A 141 10.26 18.69 -10.56
N THR A 142 10.89 17.76 -11.28
CA THR A 142 12.25 17.93 -11.80
C THR A 142 12.36 18.82 -13.04
N THR A 143 11.23 19.27 -13.61
CA THR A 143 11.19 19.95 -14.92
C THR A 143 12.02 21.23 -14.97
N ALA A 144 12.05 22.02 -13.89
CA ALA A 144 12.85 23.25 -13.83
C ALA A 144 14.35 22.93 -13.87
N HIS A 145 14.77 21.92 -13.10
CA HIS A 145 16.15 21.43 -13.06
C HIS A 145 16.62 20.88 -14.40
N LEU A 146 15.81 20.05 -15.05
CA LEU A 146 16.14 19.47 -16.36
C LEU A 146 16.29 20.53 -17.46
N ARG A 147 15.55 21.65 -17.35
CA ARG A 147 15.67 22.78 -18.29
C ARG A 147 16.89 23.65 -18.01
N ASN A 148 17.21 23.90 -16.74
CA ASN A 148 18.35 24.72 -16.34
C ASN A 148 18.87 24.30 -14.95
N PRO A 149 19.93 23.49 -14.87
CA PRO A 149 20.41 22.90 -13.61
C PRO A 149 21.21 23.92 -12.79
N VAL A 150 20.51 24.82 -12.11
CA VAL A 150 21.08 25.84 -11.20
C VAL A 150 20.71 25.57 -9.73
N PRO A 151 21.46 26.07 -8.75
CA PRO A 151 21.06 25.99 -7.34
C PRO A 151 19.63 26.52 -7.13
N GLY A 152 18.81 25.77 -6.39
CA GLY A 152 17.40 26.09 -6.17
C GLY A 152 16.42 25.60 -7.25
N SER A 153 16.90 24.99 -8.34
CA SER A 153 16.03 24.36 -9.36
C SER A 153 15.38 23.04 -8.92
N ILE A 154 15.86 22.47 -7.81
CA ILE A 154 15.23 21.38 -7.06
C ILE A 154 15.01 21.86 -5.63
N ILE A 155 13.81 21.64 -5.08
CA ILE A 155 13.51 21.98 -3.69
C ILE A 155 14.36 21.10 -2.79
N ASN A 156 15.06 21.68 -1.82
CA ASN A 156 15.65 20.93 -0.72
C ASN A 156 14.78 21.12 0.53
N PRO A 157 14.04 20.09 0.99
CA PRO A 157 13.18 20.20 2.18
C PRO A 157 13.92 20.72 3.43
N ALA A 158 15.22 20.45 3.57
CA ALA A 158 16.02 20.93 4.69
C ALA A 158 16.15 22.46 4.76
N ASN A 159 15.97 23.15 3.63
CA ASN A 159 16.05 24.61 3.52
C ASN A 159 14.69 25.31 3.64
N LEU A 160 13.59 24.54 3.77
CA LEU A 160 12.24 25.11 3.89
C LEU A 160 12.00 25.66 5.31
N ALA A 161 11.16 26.69 5.41
CA ALA A 161 10.63 27.13 6.70
C ALA A 161 9.94 25.96 7.43
N PRO A 162 9.97 25.90 8.78
CA PRO A 162 9.55 24.71 9.53
C PRO A 162 8.20 24.13 9.09
N ARG A 163 7.16 24.97 8.98
CA ARG A 163 5.84 24.55 8.53
C ARG A 163 5.86 23.90 7.14
N ALA A 164 6.57 24.48 6.17
CA ALA A 164 6.63 23.94 4.82
C ALA A 164 7.45 22.64 4.75
N ARG A 165 8.52 22.54 5.55
CA ARG A 165 9.31 21.30 5.68
C ARG A 165 8.46 20.17 6.26
N ASP A 166 7.76 20.43 7.35
CA ASP A 166 6.98 19.42 8.05
C ASP A 166 5.78 18.97 7.19
N SER A 167 5.16 19.90 6.44
CA SER A 167 4.11 19.57 5.46
C SER A 167 4.55 18.59 4.37
N VAL A 168 5.84 18.50 4.02
CA VAL A 168 6.33 17.46 3.10
C VAL A 168 6.15 16.07 3.69
N CYS A 169 6.45 15.91 4.97
CA CYS A 169 6.33 14.64 5.70
C CYS A 169 4.87 14.30 6.02
N GLU A 170 4.08 15.32 6.35
CA GLU A 170 2.65 15.23 6.68
C GLU A 170 1.79 14.82 5.48
N GLN A 171 2.31 14.83 4.25
CA GLN A 171 1.62 14.21 3.11
C GLN A 171 1.23 12.75 3.41
N CYS A 172 2.04 12.03 4.19
CA CYS A 172 1.81 10.63 4.55
C CYS A 172 1.71 10.39 6.05
N HIS A 173 2.47 11.15 6.86
CA HIS A 173 2.57 10.96 8.31
C HIS A 173 1.74 11.97 9.11
N LEU A 174 0.61 12.39 8.55
CA LEU A 174 -0.36 13.22 9.27
C LEU A 174 -1.47 12.33 9.84
N GLY A 175 -1.61 12.34 11.16
CA GLY A 175 -2.69 11.64 11.85
C GLY A 175 -4.01 12.38 11.66
N GLY A 176 -4.86 11.87 10.78
CA GLY A 176 -6.25 12.30 10.65
C GLY A 176 -7.15 11.09 10.43
N GLU A 177 -8.32 11.06 11.06
CA GLU A 177 -9.29 9.98 10.88
C GLU A 177 -9.89 9.97 9.46
N VAL A 178 -9.94 11.15 8.82
CA VAL A 178 -10.48 11.34 7.48
C VAL A 178 -9.61 12.35 6.71
N PRO A 179 -9.19 12.04 5.47
CA PRO A 179 -8.53 13.02 4.63
C PRO A 179 -9.54 14.07 4.14
N VAL A 180 -9.34 15.33 4.50
CA VAL A 180 -10.15 16.46 4.02
C VAL A 180 -9.34 17.22 2.97
N PRO A 181 -9.74 17.18 1.68
CA PRO A 181 -9.03 17.93 0.66
C PRO A 181 -9.27 19.44 0.81
N ASN A 182 -8.31 20.23 0.38
CA ASN A 182 -8.50 21.67 0.23
C ASN A 182 -9.68 21.99 -0.72
N PRO A 183 -10.37 23.13 -0.57
CA PRO A 183 -11.47 23.51 -1.45
C PRO A 183 -11.11 23.40 -2.95
N GLY A 184 -11.94 22.70 -3.72
CA GLY A 184 -11.72 22.46 -5.14
C GLY A 184 -10.62 21.45 -5.48
N LYS A 185 -10.04 20.76 -4.49
CA LYS A 185 -9.09 19.66 -4.68
C LYS A 185 -9.76 18.33 -4.36
N GLN A 186 -9.21 17.26 -4.94
CA GLN A 186 -9.53 15.89 -4.55
C GLN A 186 -8.33 15.31 -3.82
N VAL A 187 -8.58 14.37 -2.92
CA VAL A 187 -7.53 13.49 -2.38
C VAL A 187 -7.18 12.56 -3.53
N SER A 188 -6.12 12.91 -4.27
CA SER A 188 -5.58 12.12 -5.39
C SER A 188 -5.07 10.78 -4.91
#